data_AF-A0A5E7TBQ9-F1
#
_entry.id   AF-A0A5E7TBQ9-F1
#
_cell.length_a   1.000
_cell.length_b   1.000
_cell.length_c   1.000
_cell.angle_alpha   90.00
_cell.angle_beta   90.00
_cell.angle_gamma   90.00
#
_symmetry.space_group_name_H-M   'P 1'
#
loop_
_entity.id
_entity.type
_entity.pdbx_description
1 polymer ?
#
loop_
_entity_poly.entity_id
_entity_poly.type
_entity_poly.pdbx_seq_one_letter_code
_entity_poly.pdbx_strand_id
1 'polypeptide(L)'
;MINYFSLIADIVREEAAATGALLQDVARELLATNTTHSDGAWWAAHGNDPFYTAEQIYKTVTGDPTAERAELLCGNMVNVFSGLCAELGLQKRTIWTYSDSQGFFQGHTYLEIFNTTTDKWEIQDADYNVYYTDVRTGERVGVKDMMNADDVEYFIPNNATESGWSETGAEALRLANLYAAQIITTEHKLYTSNDSLSDTLLASIANSLSGVFDYTVDSGVNKLTSTHFTDSNAVTNNGRATITGTSSADFISYDGSSLSPVFATLIGGAGDDTLALRFSGGQLYGNEGNDVLIGGQLADLLVGGTGDDYMSGGYGADQYAFSKGDGFNDTIDSFGVGADQLVFLGVSGTGGSGRTQISEKEFNFRVDQKVTADGVYLRYDTDGDSRFDGGMLLEGRTTLLTAKDATFVFNAAPLKDFNTTVVAGNPGSGYADKIYGGNAADKILYTGTLGAELAGSTSGLNSGNDIIQSHSDANCSLYGQDGNDVLAGGNGSDFIVGGTGNDLLTGGNGRDVFVFNAGSGSDTIQDFKQGEDTLYIYGWTASTKAVTQTLQDNGLVVTFDTAGDSAHGGNITLLGQTTLLSNTDMLFA
;
A
#
# COMPACT_ATOMS: atom_id res chain seq x y z
N MET A 1 30.56 33.93 -14.48
CA MET A 1 29.19 34.24 -14.97
C MET A 1 28.66 35.40 -14.16
N ILE A 2 27.94 36.32 -14.79
CA ILE A 2 27.24 37.41 -14.09
C ILE A 2 26.07 36.78 -13.33
N ASN A 3 25.89 37.11 -12.05
CA ASN A 3 24.73 36.66 -11.26
C ASN A 3 23.59 37.66 -11.43
N TYR A 4 22.76 37.46 -12.45
CA TYR A 4 21.64 38.34 -12.75
C TYR A 4 20.56 38.36 -11.66
N PHE A 5 20.37 37.26 -10.92
CA PHE A 5 19.45 37.23 -9.78
C PHE A 5 19.85 38.20 -8.68
N SER A 6 21.14 38.24 -8.34
CA SER A 6 21.66 39.20 -7.34
C SER A 6 21.47 40.64 -7.79
N LEU A 7 21.67 40.94 -9.08
CA LEU A 7 21.49 42.29 -9.62
C LEU A 7 20.02 42.73 -9.58
N ILE A 8 19.10 41.82 -9.93
CA ILE A 8 17.66 42.09 -9.81
C ILE A 8 17.27 42.25 -8.33
N ALA A 9 17.83 41.44 -7.43
CA ALA A 9 17.59 41.56 -5.99
C ALA A 9 18.00 42.92 -5.43
N ASP A 10 19.10 43.51 -5.92
CA ASP A 10 19.51 44.86 -5.52
C ASP A 10 18.49 45.91 -5.96
N ILE A 11 17.99 45.83 -7.19
CA ILE A 11 16.92 46.72 -7.69
C ILE A 11 15.67 46.59 -6.81
N VAL A 12 15.27 45.36 -6.46
CA VAL A 12 14.12 45.11 -5.58
C VAL A 12 14.33 45.73 -4.20
N ARG A 13 15.53 45.60 -3.60
CA ARG A 13 15.85 46.19 -2.29
C ARG A 13 15.77 47.72 -2.33
N GLU A 14 16.30 48.34 -3.38
CA GLU A 14 16.26 49.78 -3.56
C GLU A 14 14.82 50.30 -3.67
N GLU A 15 14.00 49.66 -4.51
CA GLU A 15 12.61 50.06 -4.71
C GLU A 15 11.75 49.80 -3.46
N ALA A 16 11.95 48.67 -2.77
CA ALA A 16 11.28 48.38 -1.50
C ALA A 16 11.65 49.40 -0.42
N ALA A 17 12.92 49.80 -0.34
CA ALA A 17 13.36 50.83 0.60
C ALA A 17 12.76 52.21 0.27
N ALA A 18 12.58 52.52 -1.02
CA ALA A 18 12.01 53.79 -1.47
C ALA A 18 10.49 53.87 -1.22
N THR A 19 9.76 52.77 -1.42
CA THR A 19 8.29 52.72 -1.35
C THR A 19 7.76 52.26 0.01
N GLY A 20 8.58 51.56 0.80
CA GLY A 20 8.15 50.89 2.03
C GLY A 20 7.38 49.58 1.79
N ALA A 21 7.34 49.08 0.55
CA ALA A 21 6.68 47.82 0.21
C ALA A 21 7.50 46.59 0.65
N LEU A 22 6.83 45.44 0.77
CA LEU A 22 7.50 44.18 1.07
C LEU A 22 8.36 43.71 -0.11
N LEU A 23 9.53 43.13 0.17
CA LEU A 23 10.48 42.67 -0.86
C LEU A 23 9.83 41.71 -1.86
N GLN A 24 9.01 40.78 -1.38
CA GLN A 24 8.29 39.82 -2.22
C GLN A 24 7.27 40.49 -3.15
N ASP A 25 6.62 41.57 -2.69
CA ASP A 25 5.60 42.26 -3.48
C ASP A 25 6.27 43.07 -4.60
N VAL A 26 7.37 43.76 -4.29
CA VAL A 26 8.18 44.49 -5.28
C VAL A 26 8.79 43.54 -6.30
N ALA A 27 9.34 42.41 -5.84
CA ALA A 27 9.89 41.39 -6.72
C ALA A 27 8.82 40.82 -7.67
N ARG A 28 7.64 40.49 -7.15
CA ARG A 28 6.52 39.96 -7.94
C ARG A 28 6.03 40.97 -8.98
N GLU A 29 5.87 42.24 -8.59
CA GLU A 29 5.46 43.32 -9.50
C GLU A 29 6.50 43.57 -10.60
N LEU A 30 7.79 43.55 -10.25
CA LEU A 30 8.88 43.70 -11.21
C LEU A 30 8.86 42.58 -12.26
N LEU A 31 8.64 41.33 -11.86
CA LEU A 31 8.53 40.23 -12.80
C LEU A 31 7.31 40.42 -13.72
N ALA A 32 6.13 40.64 -13.14
CA ALA A 32 4.88 40.78 -13.89
C ALA A 32 4.92 41.92 -14.93
N THR A 33 5.56 43.04 -14.61
CA THR A 33 5.65 44.20 -15.50
C THR A 33 6.66 44.04 -16.64
N ASN A 34 7.65 43.15 -16.48
CA ASN A 34 8.74 42.96 -17.44
C ASN A 34 8.62 41.67 -18.25
N THR A 35 7.59 40.86 -18.02
CA THR A 35 7.32 39.62 -18.75
C THR A 35 5.93 39.66 -19.39
N THR A 36 5.60 38.62 -20.17
CA THR A 36 4.25 38.37 -20.68
C THR A 36 3.97 36.85 -20.59
N HIS A 37 2.73 36.46 -20.29
CA HIS A 37 2.32 35.06 -20.36
C HIS A 37 2.16 34.60 -21.82
N SER A 38 2.64 33.40 -22.18
CA SER A 38 2.66 32.92 -23.60
C SER A 38 2.11 31.51 -23.81
N ASP A 39 1.81 31.17 -25.07
CA ASP A 39 1.31 29.86 -25.51
C ASP A 39 2.41 28.90 -26.03
N GLY A 40 3.67 29.07 -25.59
CA GLY A 40 4.65 27.97 -25.58
C GLY A 40 5.73 27.91 -26.67
N ALA A 41 5.72 28.78 -27.69
CA ALA A 41 6.81 28.78 -28.70
C ALA A 41 8.14 29.29 -28.11
N TRP A 42 8.09 30.33 -27.27
CA TRP A 42 9.27 30.86 -26.58
C TRP A 42 9.81 29.88 -25.54
N TRP A 43 8.90 29.25 -24.77
CA TRP A 43 9.25 28.22 -23.78
C TRP A 43 10.07 27.08 -24.40
N ALA A 44 9.68 26.59 -25.59
CA ALA A 44 10.41 25.52 -26.26
C ALA A 44 11.85 25.91 -26.66
N ALA A 45 12.10 27.20 -26.89
CA ALA A 45 13.41 27.70 -27.31
C ALA A 45 14.31 28.11 -26.13
N HIS A 46 13.73 28.69 -25.07
CA HIS A 46 14.48 29.38 -24.01
C HIS A 46 13.97 29.08 -22.59
N GLY A 47 12.86 28.35 -22.46
CA GLY A 47 12.12 28.22 -21.21
C GLY A 47 12.87 27.48 -20.10
N ASN A 48 13.75 26.54 -20.41
CA ASN A 48 14.46 25.76 -19.39
C ASN A 48 15.73 26.44 -18.84
N ASP A 49 15.97 27.73 -19.17
CA ASP A 49 17.12 28.50 -18.67
C ASP A 49 16.68 29.71 -17.81
N PRO A 50 16.62 29.53 -16.47
CA PRO A 50 16.24 30.61 -15.56
C PRO A 50 17.28 31.74 -15.52
N PHE A 51 18.56 31.48 -15.85
CA PHE A 51 19.60 32.50 -15.87
C PHE A 51 19.49 33.40 -17.10
N TYR A 52 19.21 32.81 -18.28
CA TYR A 52 18.90 33.58 -19.48
C TYR A 52 17.67 34.47 -19.26
N THR A 53 16.64 33.92 -18.62
CA THR A 53 15.42 34.69 -18.33
C THR A 53 15.71 35.85 -17.36
N ALA A 54 16.46 35.60 -16.28
CA ALA A 54 16.89 36.64 -15.36
C ALA A 54 17.76 37.71 -16.06
N GLU A 55 18.62 37.31 -17.00
CA GLU A 55 19.38 38.26 -17.82
C GLU A 55 18.47 39.18 -18.62
N GLN A 56 17.45 38.64 -19.29
CA GLN A 56 16.52 39.44 -20.11
C GLN A 56 15.68 40.40 -19.28
N ILE A 57 15.23 39.97 -18.09
CA ILE A 57 14.51 40.84 -17.15
C ILE A 57 15.42 41.97 -16.68
N TYR A 58 16.65 41.66 -16.27
CA TYR A 58 17.63 42.68 -15.87
C TYR A 58 17.90 43.68 -17.01
N LYS A 59 18.09 43.19 -18.24
CA LYS A 59 18.27 44.03 -19.43
C LYS A 59 17.07 44.94 -19.68
N THR A 60 15.86 44.41 -19.55
CA THR A 60 14.63 45.20 -19.73
C THR A 60 14.52 46.31 -18.68
N VAL A 61 14.74 45.98 -17.41
CA VAL A 61 14.67 46.93 -16.29
C VAL A 61 15.75 48.00 -16.38
N THR A 62 16.95 47.66 -16.89
CA THR A 62 18.05 48.60 -17.08
C THR A 62 18.01 49.36 -18.41
N GLY A 63 17.01 49.09 -19.25
CA GLY A 63 16.83 49.77 -20.54
C GLY A 63 17.85 49.38 -21.61
N ASP A 64 18.42 48.17 -21.53
CA ASP A 64 19.33 47.65 -22.55
C ASP A 64 18.57 47.46 -23.89
N PRO A 65 19.05 48.06 -24.99
CA PRO A 65 18.37 47.97 -26.29
C PRO A 65 18.41 46.57 -26.92
N THR A 66 19.18 45.63 -26.36
CA THR A 66 19.23 44.23 -26.79
C THR A 66 18.28 43.33 -25.99
N ALA A 67 17.51 43.89 -25.06
CA ALA A 67 16.54 43.16 -24.26
C ALA A 67 15.46 42.51 -25.14
N GLU A 68 15.23 41.23 -24.90
CA GLU A 68 14.08 40.50 -25.41
C GLU A 68 13.02 40.45 -24.30
N ARG A 69 11.76 40.76 -24.62
CA ARG A 69 10.68 40.64 -23.64
C ARG A 69 10.36 39.16 -23.43
N ALA A 70 10.63 38.65 -22.23
CA ALA A 70 10.46 37.23 -21.94
C ALA A 70 8.98 36.83 -21.94
N GLU A 71 8.69 35.76 -22.67
CA GLU A 71 7.38 35.13 -22.79
C GLU A 71 7.40 33.81 -22.01
N LEU A 72 6.81 33.81 -20.81
CA LEU A 72 7.04 32.75 -19.82
C LEU A 72 5.77 31.95 -19.56
N LEU A 73 5.96 30.66 -19.23
CA LEU A 73 4.94 29.81 -18.63
C LEU A 73 5.09 29.84 -17.10
N CYS A 74 4.03 29.50 -16.38
CA CYS A 74 3.95 29.46 -14.92
C CYS A 74 5.19 28.86 -14.24
N GLY A 75 5.69 27.70 -14.71
CA GLY A 75 6.87 27.03 -14.14
C GLY A 75 8.16 27.87 -14.21
N ASN A 76 8.36 28.63 -15.27
CA ASN A 76 9.56 29.46 -15.44
C ASN A 76 9.47 30.74 -14.64
N MET A 77 8.29 31.35 -14.59
CA MET A 77 8.02 32.50 -13.73
C MET A 77 8.34 32.16 -12.28
N VAL A 78 7.87 30.99 -11.82
CA VAL A 78 8.17 30.46 -10.49
C VAL A 78 9.67 30.23 -10.28
N ASN A 79 10.38 29.65 -11.24
CA ASN A 79 11.81 29.41 -11.12
C ASN A 79 12.61 30.72 -11.00
N VAL A 80 12.26 31.73 -11.80
CA VAL A 80 12.91 33.05 -11.73
C VAL A 80 12.60 33.73 -10.40
N PHE A 81 11.32 33.73 -10.00
CA PHE A 81 10.91 34.32 -8.73
C PHE A 81 11.53 33.62 -7.52
N SER A 82 11.66 32.29 -7.59
CA SER A 82 12.32 31.46 -6.59
C SER A 82 13.80 31.82 -6.45
N GLY A 83 14.51 31.98 -7.58
CA GLY A 83 15.90 32.45 -7.61
C GLY A 83 16.05 33.83 -6.98
N LEU A 84 15.18 34.77 -7.35
CA LEU A 84 15.16 36.12 -6.79
C LEU A 84 14.90 36.13 -5.27
N CYS A 85 13.92 35.36 -4.81
CA CYS A 85 13.64 35.18 -3.39
C CYS A 85 14.82 34.58 -2.63
N ALA A 86 15.61 33.69 -3.26
CA ALA A 86 16.84 33.15 -2.65
C ALA A 86 17.85 34.27 -2.37
N GLU A 87 18.09 35.14 -3.36
CA GLU A 87 19.02 36.27 -3.22
C GLU A 87 18.49 37.31 -2.23
N LEU A 88 17.18 37.53 -2.17
CA LEU A 88 16.53 38.42 -1.19
C LEU A 88 16.53 37.86 0.24
N GLY A 89 16.90 36.59 0.44
CA GLY A 89 16.87 35.94 1.75
C GLY A 89 15.46 35.58 2.24
N LEU A 90 14.49 35.50 1.31
CA LEU A 90 13.11 35.15 1.62
C LEU A 90 12.96 33.63 1.72
N GLN A 91 12.30 33.17 2.78
CA GLN A 91 11.87 31.78 2.91
C GLN A 91 10.73 31.53 1.92
N LYS A 92 10.86 30.44 1.15
CA LYS A 92 9.96 30.11 0.05
C LYS A 92 9.74 28.61 -0.06
N ARG A 93 8.59 28.22 -0.61
CA ARG A 93 8.30 26.84 -1.03
C ARG A 93 7.54 26.83 -2.34
N THR A 94 7.86 25.87 -3.20
CA THR A 94 7.26 25.72 -4.53
C THR A 94 6.06 24.79 -4.47
N ILE A 95 5.01 25.17 -5.18
CA ILE A 95 3.72 24.49 -5.11
C ILE A 95 3.27 24.13 -6.51
N TRP A 96 2.81 22.90 -6.66
CA TRP A 96 2.28 22.35 -7.89
C TRP A 96 0.83 21.97 -7.67
N THR A 97 -0.06 22.49 -8.50
CA THR A 97 -1.50 22.24 -8.41
C THR A 97 -1.92 21.29 -9.53
N TYR A 98 -2.76 20.31 -9.18
CA TYR A 98 -3.29 19.30 -10.10
C TYR A 98 -4.80 19.16 -9.90
N SER A 99 -5.62 19.30 -10.95
CA SER A 99 -7.09 19.18 -10.87
C SER A 99 -7.65 18.17 -11.87
N ASP A 100 -8.76 17.52 -11.51
CA ASP A 100 -9.41 16.47 -12.29
C ASP A 100 -10.77 16.86 -12.92
N SER A 101 -11.32 18.05 -12.67
CA SER A 101 -12.65 18.39 -13.16
C SER A 101 -12.65 18.67 -14.67
N GLN A 102 -12.99 17.63 -15.45
CA GLN A 102 -13.38 17.65 -16.88
C GLN A 102 -12.26 17.66 -17.93
N GLY A 103 -11.24 16.83 -17.74
CA GLY A 103 -10.57 16.18 -18.88
C GLY A 103 -9.55 16.99 -19.68
N PHE A 104 -8.97 18.05 -19.11
CA PHE A 104 -7.68 18.56 -19.58
C PHE A 104 -6.79 18.98 -18.41
N PHE A 105 -5.56 18.49 -18.44
CA PHE A 105 -4.45 18.89 -17.58
C PHE A 105 -4.28 20.42 -17.63
N GLN A 106 -4.45 21.10 -16.49
CA GLN A 106 -3.95 22.44 -16.25
C GLN A 106 -3.15 22.43 -14.95
N GLY A 107 -1.93 21.89 -15.03
CA GLY A 107 -0.97 22.06 -13.93
C GLY A 107 -0.60 23.53 -13.81
N HIS A 108 -0.76 24.12 -12.62
CA HIS A 108 -0.27 25.47 -12.32
C HIS A 108 0.77 25.42 -11.20
N THR A 109 1.77 26.28 -11.29
CA THR A 109 2.82 26.39 -10.27
C THR A 109 2.91 27.81 -9.74
N TYR A 110 3.11 27.93 -8.43
CA TYR A 110 3.34 29.20 -7.74
C TYR A 110 4.27 29.00 -6.54
N LEU A 111 4.55 30.08 -5.80
CA LEU A 111 5.30 30.03 -4.55
C LEU A 111 4.41 30.36 -3.37
N GLU A 112 4.77 29.85 -2.20
CA GLU A 112 4.46 30.51 -0.94
C GLU A 112 5.72 31.17 -0.39
N ILE A 113 5.55 32.38 0.13
CA ILE A 113 6.60 33.12 0.82
C ILE A 113 6.22 33.24 2.29
N PHE A 114 7.17 32.96 3.18
CA PHE A 114 6.93 33.10 4.61
C PHE A 114 7.05 34.56 5.02
N ASN A 115 5.97 35.14 5.52
CA ASN A 115 5.96 36.47 6.07
C ASN A 115 6.30 36.40 7.56
N THR A 116 7.54 36.81 7.88
CA THR A 116 8.06 36.84 9.26
C THR A 116 7.36 37.84 10.17
N THR A 117 6.56 38.77 9.63
CA THR A 117 5.79 39.74 10.42
C THR A 117 4.51 39.12 10.95
N THR A 118 3.86 38.27 10.14
CA THR A 118 2.59 37.62 10.46
C THR A 118 2.74 36.17 10.90
N ASP A 119 3.96 35.61 10.79
CA ASP A 119 4.29 34.21 11.09
C ASP A 119 3.48 33.21 10.23
N LYS A 120 3.23 33.59 8.97
CA LYS A 120 2.39 32.83 8.04
C LYS A 120 3.03 32.66 6.68
N TRP A 121 2.71 31.54 6.05
CA TRP A 121 2.94 31.33 4.63
C TRP A 121 1.88 32.08 3.83
N GLU A 122 2.30 32.78 2.78
CA GLU A 122 1.42 33.57 1.92
C GLU A 122 1.58 33.13 0.47
N ILE A 123 0.47 32.88 -0.21
CA ILE A 123 0.48 32.56 -1.64
C ILE A 123 0.98 33.77 -2.44
N GLN A 124 1.95 33.51 -3.31
CA GLN A 124 2.52 34.46 -4.25
C GLN A 124 2.56 33.82 -5.63
N ASP A 125 1.51 34.07 -6.40
CA ASP A 125 1.44 33.68 -7.79
C ASP A 125 2.14 34.74 -8.65
N ALA A 126 3.38 34.45 -9.02
CA ALA A 126 4.18 35.33 -9.86
C ALA A 126 3.71 35.35 -11.32
N ASP A 127 2.97 34.35 -11.76
CA ASP A 127 2.53 34.23 -13.14
C ASP A 127 1.43 35.26 -13.45
N TYR A 128 0.44 35.34 -12.56
CA TYR A 128 -0.68 36.27 -12.69
C TYR A 128 -0.58 37.51 -11.81
N ASN A 129 0.51 37.66 -11.06
CA ASN A 129 0.66 38.70 -10.03
C ASN A 129 -0.50 38.66 -9.02
N VAL A 130 -0.81 37.48 -8.47
CA VAL A 130 -1.94 37.30 -7.52
C VAL A 130 -1.47 36.90 -6.13
N TYR A 131 -2.14 37.44 -5.09
CA TYR A 131 -2.10 36.94 -3.72
C TYR A 131 -3.51 36.97 -3.12
N TYR A 132 -3.75 36.18 -2.07
CA TYR A 132 -5.08 36.03 -1.46
C TYR A 132 -5.13 36.63 -0.07
N THR A 133 -6.25 37.27 0.26
CA THR A 133 -6.53 37.78 1.60
C THR A 133 -7.87 37.25 2.09
N ASP A 134 -7.93 36.79 3.33
CA ASP A 134 -9.18 36.50 4.00
C ASP A 134 -9.87 37.80 4.41
N VAL A 135 -11.03 38.10 3.84
CA VAL A 135 -11.74 39.35 4.13
C VAL A 135 -12.25 39.45 5.56
N ARG A 136 -12.33 38.32 6.27
CA ARG A 136 -12.79 38.28 7.67
C ARG A 136 -11.71 38.77 8.62
N THR A 137 -10.45 38.47 8.32
CA THR A 137 -9.29 38.82 9.16
C THR A 137 -8.47 39.96 8.59
N GLY A 138 -8.54 40.19 7.28
CA GLY A 138 -7.67 41.07 6.53
C GLY A 138 -6.26 40.49 6.31
N GLU A 139 -6.03 39.23 6.68
CA GLU A 139 -4.71 38.59 6.60
C GLU A 139 -4.52 37.85 5.28
N ARG A 140 -3.27 37.78 4.82
CA ARG A 140 -2.90 37.00 3.64
C ARG A 140 -2.97 35.50 3.95
N VAL A 141 -3.33 34.74 2.92
CA VAL A 141 -3.68 33.33 3.03
C VAL A 141 -2.59 32.46 2.40
N GLY A 142 -2.21 31.40 3.11
CA GLY A 142 -1.35 30.33 2.60
C GLY A 142 -2.15 29.18 1.99
N VAL A 143 -1.48 28.28 1.29
CA VAL A 143 -2.08 27.06 0.72
C VAL A 143 -2.74 26.22 1.78
N LYS A 144 -2.08 26.02 2.92
CA LYS A 144 -2.65 25.21 4.01
C LYS A 144 -3.96 25.81 4.52
N ASP A 145 -3.96 27.12 4.75
CA ASP A 145 -5.16 27.84 5.19
C ASP A 145 -6.25 27.76 4.12
N MET A 146 -5.86 27.85 2.85
CA MET A 146 -6.78 27.75 1.72
C MET A 146 -7.39 26.35 1.58
N MET A 147 -6.61 25.28 1.69
CA MET A 147 -7.07 23.90 1.52
C MET A 147 -7.91 23.39 2.70
N ASN A 148 -7.69 23.94 3.90
CA ASN A 148 -8.42 23.54 5.12
C ASN A 148 -9.69 24.35 5.38
N ALA A 149 -9.99 25.37 4.58
CA ALA A 149 -11.17 26.18 4.77
C ALA A 149 -12.38 25.56 4.06
N ASP A 150 -13.46 25.40 4.82
CA ASP A 150 -14.79 25.04 4.27
C ASP A 150 -15.46 26.23 3.55
N ASP A 151 -14.89 27.43 3.66
CA ASP A 151 -15.48 28.70 3.22
C ASP A 151 -14.49 29.58 2.43
N VAL A 152 -13.86 28.96 1.42
CA VAL A 152 -12.88 29.63 0.53
C VAL A 152 -13.42 30.84 -0.23
N GLU A 153 -14.73 31.04 -0.31
CA GLU A 153 -15.34 32.24 -0.89
C GLU A 153 -14.95 33.53 -0.16
N TYR A 154 -14.46 33.44 1.08
CA TYR A 154 -13.94 34.58 1.84
C TYR A 154 -12.47 34.91 1.50
N PHE A 155 -11.79 34.08 0.70
CA PHE A 155 -10.43 34.36 0.24
C PHE A 155 -10.44 35.11 -1.09
N ILE A 156 -10.13 36.40 -1.04
CA ILE A 156 -10.22 37.29 -2.18
C ILE A 156 -8.85 37.52 -2.82
N PRO A 157 -8.70 37.26 -4.14
CA PRO A 157 -7.47 37.55 -4.86
C PRO A 157 -7.28 39.05 -5.02
N ASN A 158 -6.04 39.50 -4.91
CA ASN A 158 -5.61 40.87 -5.13
C ASN A 158 -4.67 40.93 -6.35
N ASN A 159 -4.65 42.08 -7.03
CA ASN A 159 -3.85 42.35 -8.25
C ASN A 159 -4.22 41.52 -9.50
N ALA A 160 -5.33 40.77 -9.49
CA ALA A 160 -5.89 40.16 -10.69
C ALA A 160 -6.30 41.25 -11.70
N THR A 161 -5.79 41.18 -12.92
CA THR A 161 -5.78 42.29 -13.90
C THR A 161 -7.11 42.59 -14.58
N GLU A 162 -8.13 41.73 -14.46
CA GLU A 162 -9.50 42.04 -14.88
C GLU A 162 -10.54 41.71 -13.82
N SER A 163 -11.52 42.60 -13.67
CA SER A 163 -12.59 42.52 -12.67
C SER A 163 -13.52 41.34 -12.97
N GLY A 164 -13.15 40.15 -12.54
CA GLY A 164 -13.94 38.95 -12.74
C GLY A 164 -13.05 37.72 -12.79
N TRP A 165 -13.38 36.76 -11.94
CA TRP A 165 -12.74 35.46 -11.75
C TRP A 165 -12.51 34.63 -13.03
N SER A 166 -13.11 35.00 -14.16
CA SER A 166 -13.23 34.14 -15.34
C SER A 166 -11.97 34.01 -16.21
N GLU A 167 -10.99 34.92 -16.12
CA GLU A 167 -9.88 34.95 -17.11
C GLU A 167 -8.47 35.11 -16.49
N THR A 168 -8.30 35.08 -15.16
CA THR A 168 -7.02 35.43 -14.51
C THR A 168 -6.26 34.28 -13.85
N GLY A 169 -6.66 33.02 -14.06
CA GLY A 169 -6.02 31.86 -13.40
C GLY A 169 -6.26 31.76 -11.87
N ALA A 170 -6.76 32.84 -11.24
CA ALA A 170 -7.10 32.87 -9.81
C ALA A 170 -8.24 31.90 -9.43
N GLU A 171 -9.13 31.57 -10.38
CA GLU A 171 -10.17 30.55 -10.20
C GLU A 171 -9.59 29.13 -10.15
N ALA A 172 -8.45 28.86 -10.81
CA ALA A 172 -7.82 27.53 -10.75
C ALA A 172 -7.34 27.19 -9.33
N LEU A 173 -6.81 28.17 -8.58
CA LEU A 173 -6.44 28.01 -7.17
C LEU A 173 -7.67 27.85 -6.23
N ARG A 174 -8.80 28.48 -6.55
CA ARG A 174 -10.05 28.31 -5.78
C ARG A 174 -10.71 26.97 -6.07
N LEU A 175 -10.84 26.61 -7.35
CA LEU A 175 -11.24 25.28 -7.80
C LEU A 175 -10.26 24.23 -7.27
N ALA A 176 -9.02 24.61 -6.96
CA ALA A 176 -8.08 23.68 -6.38
C ALA A 176 -8.44 23.21 -4.96
N ASN A 177 -9.04 24.09 -4.16
CA ASN A 177 -9.67 23.66 -2.91
C ASN A 177 -10.90 22.78 -3.17
N LEU A 178 -11.62 22.94 -4.27
CA LEU A 178 -12.87 22.19 -4.47
C LEU A 178 -12.67 20.84 -5.20
N TYR A 179 -11.66 20.74 -6.09
CA TYR A 179 -11.47 19.63 -7.04
C TYR A 179 -10.00 19.37 -7.42
N ALA A 180 -9.04 19.69 -6.55
CA ALA A 180 -7.61 19.51 -6.86
C ALA A 180 -6.78 19.11 -5.64
N ALA A 181 -5.52 18.80 -5.94
CA ALA A 181 -4.49 18.46 -5.00
C ALA A 181 -3.29 19.40 -5.21
N GLN A 182 -2.66 19.84 -4.11
CA GLN A 182 -1.53 20.76 -4.12
C GLN A 182 -0.31 20.11 -3.49
N ILE A 183 0.78 19.97 -4.26
CA ILE A 183 2.04 19.39 -3.80
C ILE A 183 3.00 20.51 -3.42
N ILE A 184 3.43 20.51 -2.16
CA ILE A 184 4.57 21.31 -1.71
C ILE A 184 5.82 20.47 -1.86
N THR A 185 6.55 20.71 -2.95
CA THR A 185 7.66 19.85 -3.38
C THR A 185 8.83 19.85 -2.41
N THR A 186 9.12 20.99 -1.80
CA THR A 186 10.21 21.13 -0.82
C THR A 186 9.91 20.47 0.53
N GLU A 187 8.63 20.25 0.84
CA GLU A 187 8.20 19.59 2.09
C GLU A 187 7.84 18.14 1.89
N HIS A 188 7.76 17.66 0.64
CA HIS A 188 7.25 16.33 0.34
C HIS A 188 5.85 16.16 0.97
N LYS A 189 4.96 17.12 0.71
CA LYS A 189 3.59 17.09 1.24
C LYS A 189 2.57 17.33 0.14
N LEU A 190 1.49 16.56 0.20
CA LEU A 190 0.31 16.74 -0.61
C LEU A 190 -0.83 17.26 0.26
N TYR A 191 -1.34 18.43 -0.07
CA TYR A 191 -2.52 19.00 0.53
C TYR A 191 -3.70 18.73 -0.39
N THR A 192 -4.76 18.17 0.16
CA THR A 192 -5.99 17.86 -0.56
C THR A 192 -7.15 18.39 0.25
N SER A 193 -8.23 18.77 -0.42
CA SER A 193 -9.49 18.94 0.27
C SER A 193 -10.15 17.58 0.50
N ASN A 194 -11.17 17.54 1.36
CA ASN A 194 -12.00 16.35 1.50
C ASN A 194 -12.64 16.02 0.14
N ASP A 195 -12.61 14.74 -0.24
CA ASP A 195 -13.21 14.18 -1.47
C ASP A 195 -12.51 14.54 -2.81
N SER A 196 -11.34 15.22 -2.81
CA SER A 196 -10.65 15.59 -4.07
C SER A 196 -9.61 14.58 -4.57
N LEU A 197 -9.29 13.55 -3.78
CA LEU A 197 -8.38 12.49 -4.20
C LEU A 197 -9.10 11.49 -5.09
N SER A 198 -8.94 11.64 -6.40
CA SER A 198 -9.33 10.63 -7.38
C SER A 198 -8.11 9.92 -7.97
N ASP A 199 -8.34 8.69 -8.42
CA ASP A 199 -7.33 7.87 -9.08
C ASP A 199 -6.76 8.51 -10.35
N THR A 200 -7.60 9.29 -11.06
CA THR A 200 -7.20 10.04 -12.27
C THR A 200 -6.25 11.18 -11.91
N LEU A 201 -6.48 11.82 -10.77
CA LEU A 201 -5.64 12.88 -10.24
C LEU A 201 -4.28 12.34 -9.80
N LEU A 202 -4.27 11.23 -9.05
CA LEU A 202 -3.07 10.55 -8.60
C LEU A 202 -2.20 10.05 -9.78
N ALA A 203 -2.82 9.48 -10.82
CA ALA A 203 -2.11 9.08 -12.03
C ALA A 203 -1.50 10.27 -12.78
N SER A 204 -2.19 11.42 -12.80
CA SER A 204 -1.69 12.65 -13.42
C SER A 204 -0.49 13.23 -12.67
N ILE A 205 -0.52 13.15 -11.33
CA ILE A 205 0.60 13.51 -10.45
C ILE A 205 1.80 12.59 -10.71
N ALA A 206 1.60 11.27 -10.68
CA ALA A 206 2.66 10.28 -10.87
C ALA A 206 3.37 10.42 -12.23
N ASN A 207 2.59 10.60 -13.31
CA ASN A 207 3.12 10.81 -14.66
C ASN A 207 3.93 12.11 -14.78
N SER A 208 3.45 13.20 -14.17
CA SER A 208 4.11 14.51 -14.25
C SER A 208 5.43 14.54 -13.48
N LEU A 209 5.53 13.73 -12.42
CA LEU A 209 6.67 13.69 -11.53
C LEU A 209 7.69 12.59 -11.88
N SER A 210 7.57 11.95 -13.04
CA SER A 210 8.53 10.92 -13.49
C SER A 210 8.74 9.78 -12.47
N GLY A 211 7.69 9.39 -11.76
CA GLY A 211 7.57 8.06 -11.19
C GLY A 211 7.77 7.87 -9.70
N VAL A 212 8.41 8.77 -8.93
CA VAL A 212 8.45 8.62 -7.45
C VAL A 212 8.71 9.96 -6.77
N PHE A 213 7.72 10.49 -6.07
CA PHE A 213 7.94 11.49 -5.02
C PHE A 213 7.19 11.02 -3.79
N ASP A 214 7.91 10.71 -2.72
CA ASP A 214 7.30 10.47 -1.42
C ASP A 214 6.61 11.75 -0.96
N TYR A 215 5.32 11.68 -0.65
CA TYR A 215 4.62 12.79 -0.03
C TYR A 215 3.74 12.33 1.14
N THR A 216 3.62 13.17 2.16
CA THR A 216 2.66 12.99 3.24
C THR A 216 1.37 13.72 2.89
N VAL A 217 0.22 13.05 2.96
CA VAL A 217 -1.10 13.67 2.75
C VAL A 217 -1.54 14.40 4.02
N ASP A 218 -1.89 15.68 3.92
CA ASP A 218 -2.50 16.49 4.99
C ASP A 218 -3.88 16.93 4.51
N SER A 219 -4.94 16.22 4.94
CA SER A 219 -6.35 16.47 4.60
C SER A 219 -7.09 17.32 5.63
N GLY A 220 -6.40 17.86 6.64
CA GLY A 220 -7.00 18.75 7.65
C GLY A 220 -7.92 18.09 8.70
N VAL A 221 -8.35 16.83 8.53
CA VAL A 221 -9.22 16.11 9.47
C VAL A 221 -8.57 14.77 9.87
N ASN A 222 -8.21 14.61 11.15
CA ASN A 222 -7.57 13.42 11.76
C ASN A 222 -6.37 12.83 10.99
N LYS A 223 -5.16 13.00 11.55
CA LYS A 223 -3.92 12.38 11.07
C LYS A 223 -4.12 10.92 10.65
N LEU A 224 -4.16 10.67 9.35
CA LEU A 224 -3.88 9.37 8.78
C LEU A 224 -2.36 9.31 8.57
N THR A 225 -1.69 8.50 9.37
CA THR A 225 -0.28 8.17 9.21
C THR A 225 -0.14 7.22 8.04
N SER A 226 0.58 7.67 7.00
CA SER A 226 1.22 6.91 5.92
C SER A 226 0.39 5.81 5.24
N THR A 227 0.09 6.00 3.95
CA THR A 227 -0.23 4.91 3.03
C THR A 227 0.60 5.03 1.74
N HIS A 228 1.58 4.14 1.58
CA HIS A 228 2.00 3.59 0.27
C HIS A 228 1.19 2.26 0.20
N PHE A 229 0.57 1.84 -0.90
CA PHE A 229 1.25 1.33 -2.08
C PHE A 229 0.31 1.25 -3.32
N THR A 230 0.81 1.69 -4.48
CA THR A 230 0.66 0.96 -5.74
C THR A 230 2.06 0.43 -6.06
N ASP A 231 2.31 -0.88 -5.94
CA ASP A 231 3.68 -1.32 -5.65
C ASP A 231 4.55 -1.83 -6.82
N SER A 232 5.72 -1.19 -6.93
CA SER A 232 6.98 -1.65 -7.51
C SER A 232 7.64 -2.89 -6.85
N ASN A 233 7.18 -3.36 -5.69
CA ASN A 233 7.58 -4.61 -5.01
C ASN A 233 6.59 -5.76 -5.25
N ALA A 234 5.62 -5.61 -6.16
CA ALA A 234 4.84 -6.75 -6.63
C ALA A 234 5.79 -7.85 -7.14
N VAL A 235 5.83 -8.98 -6.44
CA VAL A 235 6.57 -10.16 -6.92
C VAL A 235 5.80 -10.69 -8.12
N THR A 236 6.22 -10.28 -9.31
CA THR A 236 5.61 -10.71 -10.56
C THR A 236 6.22 -12.04 -11.01
N ASN A 237 5.55 -13.14 -10.66
CA ASN A 237 5.91 -14.47 -11.15
C ASN A 237 4.79 -15.03 -12.02
N ASN A 238 5.12 -15.50 -13.22
CA ASN A 238 4.19 -16.19 -14.14
C ASN A 238 2.90 -15.41 -14.48
N GLY A 239 2.96 -14.08 -14.51
CA GLY A 239 1.78 -13.27 -14.84
C GLY A 239 0.74 -13.21 -13.72
N ARG A 240 1.17 -13.29 -12.44
CA ARG A 240 0.39 -12.93 -11.25
C ARG A 240 1.16 -11.96 -10.37
N ALA A 241 0.45 -11.01 -9.76
CA ALA A 241 1.01 -10.13 -8.72
C ALA A 241 0.52 -10.59 -7.35
N THR A 242 1.40 -10.59 -6.35
CA THR A 242 1.02 -10.77 -4.94
C THR A 242 1.52 -9.56 -4.16
N ILE A 243 0.62 -8.94 -3.40
CA ILE A 243 0.90 -7.77 -2.57
C ILE A 243 0.35 -8.07 -1.18
N THR A 244 1.20 -7.89 -0.17
CA THR A 244 0.88 -8.17 1.24
C THR A 244 1.12 -6.92 2.05
N GLY A 245 0.12 -6.52 2.82
CA GLY A 245 0.18 -5.44 3.79
C GLY A 245 0.85 -5.89 5.09
N THR A 246 0.55 -5.16 6.14
CA THR A 246 1.31 -5.08 7.38
C THR A 246 0.42 -5.35 8.60
N SER A 247 0.99 -5.06 9.77
CA SER A 247 0.35 -4.93 11.09
C SER A 247 -0.85 -4.01 11.24
N SER A 248 -0.97 -3.06 10.33
CA SER A 248 -1.72 -1.81 10.50
C SER A 248 -2.64 -1.61 9.32
N ALA A 249 -3.69 -0.81 9.51
CA ALA A 249 -4.60 -0.42 8.44
C ALA A 249 -3.83 0.04 7.18
N ASP A 250 -4.01 -0.72 6.10
CA ASP A 250 -3.34 -0.57 4.83
C ASP A 250 -4.31 -0.19 3.71
N PHE A 251 -3.79 0.50 2.70
CA PHE A 251 -4.49 0.70 1.43
C PHE A 251 -3.70 0.03 0.31
N ILE A 252 -4.23 -1.05 -0.24
CA ILE A 252 -3.57 -1.87 -1.26
C ILE A 252 -4.43 -1.87 -2.52
N SER A 253 -3.89 -1.35 -3.62
CA SER A 253 -4.58 -1.40 -4.91
C SER A 253 -3.73 -1.96 -6.04
N TYR A 254 -4.37 -2.74 -6.92
CA TYR A 254 -3.74 -3.29 -8.12
C TYR A 254 -4.56 -3.02 -9.39
N ASP A 255 -3.97 -2.26 -10.29
CA ASP A 255 -4.64 -1.81 -11.51
C ASP A 255 -4.75 -2.89 -12.59
N GLY A 256 -3.77 -3.79 -12.69
CA GLY A 256 -3.61 -4.68 -13.86
C GLY A 256 -3.36 -3.91 -15.16
N SER A 257 -3.12 -4.62 -16.28
CA SER A 257 -3.14 -4.00 -17.62
C SER A 257 -3.41 -5.05 -18.71
N SER A 258 -3.67 -4.62 -19.94
CA SER A 258 -3.79 -5.52 -21.10
C SER A 258 -2.48 -6.25 -21.48
N LEU A 259 -1.36 -5.93 -20.82
CA LEU A 259 -0.02 -6.45 -21.07
C LEU A 259 0.68 -7.02 -19.81
N SER A 260 0.04 -6.97 -18.63
CA SER A 260 0.56 -7.43 -17.32
C SER A 260 -0.48 -8.34 -16.63
N PRO A 261 -0.15 -9.04 -15.53
CA PRO A 261 -1.01 -10.05 -14.91
C PRO A 261 -2.51 -9.75 -14.92
N VAL A 262 -3.30 -10.64 -15.51
CA VAL A 262 -4.77 -10.56 -15.49
C VAL A 262 -5.31 -10.90 -14.09
N PHE A 263 -4.47 -11.47 -13.22
CA PHE A 263 -4.81 -11.92 -11.88
C PHE A 263 -3.85 -11.38 -10.80
N ALA A 264 -4.39 -10.87 -9.70
CA ALA A 264 -3.64 -10.44 -8.53
C ALA A 264 -4.15 -11.06 -7.23
N THR A 265 -3.27 -11.10 -6.23
CA THR A 265 -3.59 -11.49 -4.86
C THR A 265 -3.22 -10.34 -3.93
N LEU A 266 -4.22 -9.78 -3.25
CA LEU A 266 -4.05 -8.72 -2.26
C LEU A 266 -4.33 -9.30 -0.87
N ILE A 267 -3.43 -9.07 0.07
CA ILE A 267 -3.53 -9.54 1.46
C ILE A 267 -3.36 -8.31 2.34
N GLY A 268 -4.39 -7.95 3.12
CA GLY A 268 -4.38 -6.82 4.05
C GLY A 268 -3.45 -7.09 5.23
N GLY A 269 -3.87 -7.98 6.13
CA GLY A 269 -3.07 -8.36 7.28
C GLY A 269 -3.89 -8.16 8.55
N ALA A 270 -3.38 -7.38 9.49
CA ALA A 270 -4.17 -6.97 10.65
C ALA A 270 -4.45 -5.48 10.60
N GLY A 271 -5.60 -5.07 11.13
CA GLY A 271 -6.08 -3.68 11.05
C GLY A 271 -7.21 -3.53 10.04
N ASP A 272 -7.87 -2.37 10.05
CA ASP A 272 -8.97 -2.09 9.12
C ASP A 272 -8.40 -1.72 7.73
N ASP A 273 -8.30 -2.69 6.83
CA ASP A 273 -7.62 -2.58 5.55
C ASP A 273 -8.57 -2.19 4.40
N THR A 274 -8.01 -1.63 3.32
CA THR A 274 -8.73 -1.37 2.07
C THR A 274 -7.99 -2.00 0.89
N LEU A 275 -8.59 -3.00 0.27
CA LEU A 275 -8.04 -3.78 -0.82
C LEU A 275 -8.86 -3.56 -2.10
N ALA A 276 -8.23 -3.15 -3.20
CA ALA A 276 -8.95 -2.81 -4.42
C ALA A 276 -8.28 -3.30 -5.72
N LEU A 277 -8.98 -4.13 -6.48
CA LEU A 277 -8.63 -4.50 -7.85
C LEU A 277 -9.35 -3.59 -8.85
N ARG A 278 -8.68 -3.23 -9.96
CA ARG A 278 -9.33 -2.49 -11.06
C ARG A 278 -9.60 -3.35 -12.30
N PHE A 279 -8.70 -3.34 -13.29
CA PHE A 279 -8.90 -4.03 -14.57
C PHE A 279 -8.53 -5.53 -14.52
N SER A 280 -8.17 -6.02 -13.34
CA SER A 280 -7.79 -7.41 -13.11
C SER A 280 -8.93 -8.19 -12.46
N GLY A 281 -8.83 -9.51 -12.48
CA GLY A 281 -9.49 -10.36 -11.48
C GLY A 281 -8.50 -10.72 -10.39
N GLY A 282 -8.94 -11.36 -9.33
CA GLY A 282 -8.01 -11.68 -8.27
C GLY A 282 -8.62 -12.23 -7.01
N GLN A 283 -7.79 -12.22 -5.98
CA GLN A 283 -8.11 -12.73 -4.67
C GLN A 283 -7.76 -11.65 -3.66
N LEU A 284 -8.74 -11.28 -2.83
CA LEU A 284 -8.60 -10.26 -1.80
C LEU A 284 -8.83 -10.94 -0.45
N TYR A 285 -7.87 -10.75 0.46
CA TYR A 285 -7.88 -11.30 1.81
C TYR A 285 -7.70 -10.17 2.82
N GLY A 286 -8.77 -9.74 3.49
CA GLY A 286 -8.69 -8.72 4.54
C GLY A 286 -7.92 -9.23 5.76
N ASN A 287 -8.37 -10.38 6.27
CA ASN A 287 -7.93 -11.09 7.47
C ASN A 287 -8.46 -10.48 8.78
N GLU A 288 -7.64 -9.80 9.60
CA GLU A 288 -8.09 -9.29 10.89
C GLU A 288 -8.47 -7.81 10.80
N GLY A 289 -9.71 -7.44 11.03
CA GLY A 289 -10.11 -6.03 11.01
C GLY A 289 -11.46 -5.85 10.36
N ASN A 290 -11.95 -4.62 10.30
CA ASN A 290 -13.14 -4.27 9.51
C ASN A 290 -12.66 -3.78 8.15
N ASP A 291 -12.59 -4.70 7.20
CA ASP A 291 -11.91 -4.48 5.94
C ASP A 291 -12.86 -4.04 4.82
N VAL A 292 -12.31 -3.33 3.83
CA VAL A 292 -13.01 -2.93 2.60
C VAL A 292 -12.37 -3.64 1.41
N LEU A 293 -13.06 -4.60 0.82
CA LEU A 293 -12.58 -5.39 -0.32
C LEU A 293 -13.38 -5.06 -1.58
N ILE A 294 -12.69 -4.57 -2.61
CA ILE A 294 -13.28 -4.16 -3.88
C ILE A 294 -12.65 -4.99 -5.02
N GLY A 295 -13.43 -5.88 -5.61
CA GLY A 295 -13.12 -6.64 -6.81
C GLY A 295 -13.07 -5.78 -8.08
N GLY A 296 -12.56 -6.36 -9.15
CA GLY A 296 -12.29 -5.72 -10.42
C GLY A 296 -13.30 -6.04 -11.52
N GLN A 297 -12.80 -6.31 -12.72
CA GLN A 297 -13.63 -6.51 -13.93
C GLN A 297 -13.87 -7.99 -14.29
N LEU A 298 -13.25 -8.91 -13.56
CA LEU A 298 -13.29 -10.35 -13.82
C LEU A 298 -13.73 -11.07 -12.55
N ALA A 299 -13.98 -12.37 -12.65
CA ALA A 299 -14.37 -13.17 -11.49
C ALA A 299 -13.34 -13.08 -10.37
N ASP A 300 -13.79 -12.61 -9.21
CA ASP A 300 -12.98 -12.39 -8.02
C ASP A 300 -13.32 -13.35 -6.88
N LEU A 301 -12.35 -13.51 -5.97
CA LEU A 301 -12.53 -14.15 -4.66
C LEU A 301 -12.31 -13.10 -3.58
N LEU A 302 -13.34 -12.83 -2.79
CA LEU A 302 -13.29 -11.90 -1.68
C LEU A 302 -13.46 -12.69 -0.37
N VAL A 303 -12.50 -12.52 0.54
CA VAL A 303 -12.51 -13.13 1.86
C VAL A 303 -12.20 -12.02 2.86
N GLY A 304 -13.23 -11.54 3.55
CA GLY A 304 -13.11 -10.50 4.56
C GLY A 304 -12.22 -10.97 5.71
N GLY A 305 -12.65 -12.00 6.41
CA GLY A 305 -11.91 -12.56 7.55
C GLY A 305 -12.63 -12.20 8.84
N THR A 306 -11.92 -12.03 9.94
CA THR A 306 -12.55 -11.67 11.22
C THR A 306 -12.79 -10.17 11.30
N GLY A 307 -14.01 -9.76 11.63
CA GLY A 307 -14.38 -8.36 11.80
C GLY A 307 -15.77 -8.15 11.25
N ASP A 308 -16.17 -6.91 10.96
CA ASP A 308 -17.38 -6.64 10.18
C ASP A 308 -16.94 -5.99 8.86
N ASP A 309 -16.92 -6.79 7.79
CA ASP A 309 -16.27 -6.42 6.52
C ASP A 309 -17.24 -5.85 5.49
N TYR A 310 -16.72 -5.04 4.57
CA TYR A 310 -17.44 -4.54 3.41
C TYR A 310 -16.84 -5.09 2.12
N MET A 311 -17.66 -5.79 1.33
CA MET A 311 -17.23 -6.46 0.10
C MET A 311 -18.06 -6.03 -1.11
N SER A 312 -17.37 -5.69 -2.20
CA SER A 312 -17.97 -5.41 -3.49
C SER A 312 -17.18 -6.14 -4.57
N GLY A 313 -17.75 -7.16 -5.21
CA GLY A 313 -17.07 -7.98 -6.23
C GLY A 313 -16.90 -7.30 -7.58
N GLY A 314 -17.58 -6.19 -7.85
CA GLY A 314 -17.45 -5.49 -9.13
C GLY A 314 -18.17 -6.21 -10.29
N TYR A 315 -17.50 -6.37 -11.42
CA TYR A 315 -18.04 -7.13 -12.55
C TYR A 315 -17.46 -8.53 -12.56
N GLY A 316 -18.29 -9.55 -12.73
CA GLY A 316 -17.72 -10.89 -12.86
C GLY A 316 -18.71 -11.97 -12.55
N ALA A 317 -18.18 -13.09 -12.06
CA ALA A 317 -18.95 -14.13 -11.42
C ALA A 317 -18.22 -14.40 -10.12
N ASP A 318 -18.55 -13.60 -9.12
CA ASP A 318 -17.68 -13.40 -7.97
C ASP A 318 -18.02 -14.35 -6.85
N GLN A 319 -17.03 -14.65 -6.02
CA GLN A 319 -17.14 -15.57 -4.91
C GLN A 319 -16.81 -14.85 -3.61
N TYR A 320 -17.76 -14.85 -2.69
CA TYR A 320 -17.60 -14.30 -1.35
C TYR A 320 -17.52 -15.46 -0.40
N ALA A 321 -16.35 -15.66 0.22
CA ALA A 321 -16.09 -16.83 1.05
C ALA A 321 -16.16 -16.49 2.53
N PHE A 322 -16.82 -17.39 3.27
CA PHE A 322 -17.10 -17.24 4.69
C PHE A 322 -16.82 -18.54 5.43
N SER A 323 -16.21 -18.38 6.59
CA SER A 323 -15.82 -19.42 7.54
C SER A 323 -16.37 -19.10 8.91
N LYS A 324 -16.20 -20.05 9.84
CA LYS A 324 -16.55 -19.81 11.23
C LYS A 324 -15.68 -18.72 11.85
N GLY A 325 -16.31 -17.66 12.35
CA GLY A 325 -15.63 -16.55 13.01
C GLY A 325 -15.44 -15.31 12.14
N ASP A 326 -15.87 -15.35 10.87
CA ASP A 326 -15.69 -14.25 9.91
C ASP A 326 -16.69 -13.10 10.12
N GLY A 327 -17.03 -12.74 11.37
CA GLY A 327 -17.96 -11.64 11.62
C GLY A 327 -19.45 -11.96 11.61
N PHE A 328 -20.25 -11.00 12.08
CA PHE A 328 -21.72 -11.12 12.12
C PHE A 328 -22.45 -10.02 11.34
N ASN A 329 -21.74 -8.96 10.95
CA ASN A 329 -22.32 -7.81 10.27
C ASN A 329 -21.59 -7.44 8.97
N ASP A 330 -21.06 -8.43 8.25
CA ASP A 330 -20.47 -8.16 6.94
C ASP A 330 -21.51 -7.60 5.98
N THR A 331 -21.07 -6.81 5.01
CA THR A 331 -21.92 -6.23 3.97
C THR A 331 -21.38 -6.61 2.60
N ILE A 332 -22.26 -7.13 1.75
CA ILE A 332 -21.96 -7.35 0.32
C ILE A 332 -22.87 -6.46 -0.51
N ASP A 333 -22.29 -5.47 -1.21
CA ASP A 333 -23.07 -4.43 -1.91
C ASP A 333 -23.43 -4.79 -3.36
N SER A 334 -22.69 -5.72 -3.96
CA SER A 334 -22.76 -6.01 -5.40
C SER A 334 -23.24 -7.43 -5.70
N PHE A 335 -23.86 -8.13 -4.74
CA PHE A 335 -24.31 -9.51 -4.94
C PHE A 335 -25.42 -9.62 -5.99
N GLY A 336 -25.08 -10.15 -7.16
CA GLY A 336 -25.96 -10.30 -8.32
C GLY A 336 -25.55 -9.51 -9.56
N VAL A 337 -24.41 -8.81 -9.55
CA VAL A 337 -23.80 -8.17 -10.75
C VAL A 337 -23.00 -9.23 -11.52
N GLY A 338 -23.65 -10.34 -11.87
CA GLY A 338 -22.92 -11.52 -12.30
C GLY A 338 -23.61 -12.82 -11.95
N ALA A 339 -22.88 -13.93 -12.13
CA ALA A 339 -23.27 -15.25 -11.64
C ALA A 339 -22.60 -15.53 -10.29
N ASP A 340 -22.84 -14.65 -9.32
CA ASP A 340 -22.13 -14.62 -8.05
C ASP A 340 -22.55 -15.77 -7.12
N GLN A 341 -21.66 -16.14 -6.21
CA GLN A 341 -21.89 -17.21 -5.24
C GLN A 341 -21.41 -16.85 -3.85
N LEU A 342 -22.19 -17.24 -2.85
CA LEU A 342 -21.71 -17.40 -1.49
C LEU A 342 -20.99 -18.72 -1.35
N VAL A 343 -19.84 -18.72 -0.70
CA VAL A 343 -19.06 -19.92 -0.45
C VAL A 343 -18.89 -20.10 1.05
N PHE A 344 -19.46 -21.17 1.59
CA PHE A 344 -19.30 -21.53 2.99
C PHE A 344 -18.22 -22.59 3.14
N LEU A 345 -17.18 -22.26 3.90
CA LEU A 345 -15.98 -23.05 4.12
C LEU A 345 -16.06 -23.79 5.46
N GLY A 346 -15.29 -24.88 5.59
CA GLY A 346 -15.13 -25.61 6.85
C GLY A 346 -16.37 -26.36 7.34
N VAL A 347 -17.29 -26.71 6.44
CA VAL A 347 -18.62 -27.20 6.81
C VAL A 347 -18.54 -28.63 7.37
N SER A 348 -19.04 -28.86 8.60
CA SER A 348 -19.14 -30.21 9.18
C SER A 348 -20.57 -30.77 9.21
N GLY A 349 -20.69 -32.10 9.31
CA GLY A 349 -21.98 -32.81 9.41
C GLY A 349 -22.33 -33.67 8.18
N THR A 350 -23.62 -33.81 7.87
CA THR A 350 -24.14 -34.81 6.93
C THR A 350 -23.75 -34.54 5.47
N GLY A 351 -22.63 -35.12 5.02
CA GLY A 351 -22.61 -35.83 3.73
C GLY A 351 -21.68 -35.35 2.61
N GLY A 352 -20.51 -34.77 2.87
CA GLY A 352 -19.59 -34.39 1.79
C GLY A 352 -18.12 -34.63 2.10
N SER A 353 -17.38 -35.14 1.12
CA SER A 353 -15.94 -34.93 0.98
C SER A 353 -15.74 -33.95 -0.18
N GLY A 354 -15.38 -32.69 0.11
CA GLY A 354 -15.12 -31.65 -0.90
C GLY A 354 -16.25 -30.65 -1.14
N ARG A 355 -16.17 -29.89 -2.23
CA ARG A 355 -17.18 -28.89 -2.64
C ARG A 355 -18.45 -29.59 -3.13
N THR A 356 -19.61 -29.20 -2.61
CA THR A 356 -20.89 -29.76 -3.06
C THR A 356 -21.99 -28.71 -3.06
N GLN A 357 -22.88 -28.79 -4.05
CA GLN A 357 -24.18 -28.15 -3.97
C GLN A 357 -25.09 -29.00 -3.08
N ILE A 358 -25.69 -28.37 -2.08
CA ILE A 358 -26.54 -29.06 -1.11
C ILE A 358 -28.02 -29.01 -1.54
N SER A 359 -28.84 -29.85 -0.92
CA SER A 359 -30.29 -29.77 -1.12
C SER A 359 -30.86 -28.50 -0.49
N GLU A 360 -31.97 -27.99 -1.04
CA GLU A 360 -32.70 -26.85 -0.46
C GLU A 360 -33.06 -27.07 1.02
N LYS A 361 -33.35 -28.32 1.43
CA LYS A 361 -33.61 -28.65 2.83
C LYS A 361 -32.38 -28.44 3.72
N GLU A 362 -31.20 -28.80 3.23
CA GLU A 362 -29.94 -28.63 3.95
C GLU A 362 -29.54 -27.16 4.00
N PHE A 363 -29.75 -26.42 2.91
CA PHE A 363 -29.54 -24.97 2.87
C PHE A 363 -30.37 -24.26 3.94
N ASN A 364 -31.68 -24.56 4.01
CA ASN A 364 -32.58 -24.00 5.02
C ASN A 364 -32.31 -24.51 6.45
N PHE A 365 -31.50 -25.56 6.62
CA PHE A 365 -31.03 -25.98 7.94
C PHE A 365 -29.84 -25.14 8.40
N ARG A 366 -28.97 -24.76 7.47
CA ARG A 366 -27.70 -24.06 7.75
C ARG A 366 -27.81 -22.55 7.70
N VAL A 367 -28.73 -22.02 6.90
CA VAL A 367 -28.85 -20.58 6.64
C VAL A 367 -30.20 -20.08 7.13
N ASP A 368 -30.18 -19.16 8.08
CA ASP A 368 -31.34 -18.36 8.49
C ASP A 368 -31.27 -17.01 7.78
N GLN A 369 -32.39 -16.57 7.20
CA GLN A 369 -32.40 -15.37 6.35
C GLN A 369 -33.68 -14.57 6.51
N LYS A 370 -33.53 -13.24 6.44
CA LYS A 370 -34.62 -12.28 6.59
C LYS A 370 -34.47 -11.14 5.60
N VAL A 371 -35.54 -10.85 4.86
CA VAL A 371 -35.62 -9.61 4.07
C VAL A 371 -35.74 -8.41 5.02
N THR A 372 -34.89 -7.41 4.80
CA THR A 372 -34.83 -6.15 5.52
C THR A 372 -35.16 -4.98 4.58
N ALA A 373 -35.08 -3.73 5.07
CA ALA A 373 -35.25 -2.56 4.22
C ALA A 373 -34.06 -2.37 3.26
N ASP A 374 -32.87 -2.77 3.69
CA ASP A 374 -31.60 -2.48 3.02
C ASP A 374 -31.10 -3.67 2.19
N GLY A 375 -31.69 -4.85 2.36
CA GLY A 375 -31.29 -6.07 1.64
C GLY A 375 -31.77 -7.36 2.29
N VAL A 376 -31.08 -8.47 2.03
CA VAL A 376 -31.32 -9.74 2.73
C VAL A 376 -30.22 -9.97 3.76
N TYR A 377 -30.58 -9.95 5.04
CA TYR A 377 -29.66 -10.34 6.11
C TYR A 377 -29.74 -11.86 6.31
N LEU A 378 -28.60 -12.52 6.38
CA LEU A 378 -28.50 -13.94 6.64
C LEU A 378 -27.49 -14.26 7.74
N ARG A 379 -27.70 -15.38 8.41
CA ARG A 379 -26.77 -15.98 9.36
C ARG A 379 -26.58 -17.43 8.98
N TYR A 380 -25.37 -17.93 9.15
CA TYR A 380 -24.99 -19.25 8.69
C TYR A 380 -24.41 -20.11 9.82
N ASP A 381 -24.64 -21.41 9.74
CA ASP A 381 -24.11 -22.46 10.61
C ASP A 381 -23.32 -23.46 9.73
N THR A 382 -22.00 -23.37 9.83
CA THR A 382 -21.06 -24.22 9.07
C THR A 382 -20.83 -25.55 9.77
N ASP A 383 -20.74 -25.58 11.10
CA ASP A 383 -20.36 -26.81 11.81
C ASP A 383 -21.54 -27.72 12.18
N GLY A 384 -22.77 -27.21 12.08
CA GLY A 384 -24.02 -27.92 12.32
C GLY A 384 -24.36 -28.06 13.80
N ASP A 385 -23.73 -27.29 14.69
CA ASP A 385 -24.00 -27.31 16.14
C ASP A 385 -25.26 -26.54 16.55
N SER A 386 -25.99 -25.98 15.58
CA SER A 386 -27.18 -25.13 15.75
C SER A 386 -26.90 -23.78 16.39
N ARG A 387 -25.66 -23.29 16.32
CA ARG A 387 -25.27 -21.90 16.58
C ARG A 387 -24.83 -21.28 15.28
N PHE A 388 -25.09 -19.99 15.15
CA PHE A 388 -24.60 -19.25 13.99
C PHE A 388 -23.11 -18.98 14.18
N ASP A 389 -22.36 -19.25 13.12
CA ASP A 389 -20.92 -19.08 13.03
C ASP A 389 -20.54 -17.70 12.46
N GLY A 390 -21.48 -17.05 11.77
CA GLY A 390 -21.37 -15.68 11.30
C GLY A 390 -22.64 -15.17 10.61
N GLY A 391 -22.56 -13.98 10.01
CA GLY A 391 -23.70 -13.34 9.34
C GLY A 391 -23.33 -12.15 8.47
N MET A 392 -24.17 -11.88 7.47
CA MET A 392 -23.94 -10.82 6.48
C MET A 392 -25.24 -10.20 5.97
N LEU A 393 -25.17 -8.96 5.51
CA LEU A 393 -26.19 -8.26 4.73
C LEU A 393 -25.82 -8.31 3.23
N LEU A 394 -26.69 -8.89 2.42
CA LEU A 394 -26.65 -8.72 0.97
C LEU A 394 -27.46 -7.48 0.59
N GLU A 395 -26.79 -6.35 0.43
CA GLU A 395 -27.42 -5.06 0.19
C GLU A 395 -28.19 -5.05 -1.14
N GLY A 396 -29.30 -4.32 -1.19
CA GLY A 396 -30.12 -4.16 -2.39
C GLY A 396 -30.92 -5.40 -2.82
N ARG A 397 -30.64 -6.57 -2.25
CA ARG A 397 -31.35 -7.81 -2.60
C ARG A 397 -32.79 -7.82 -2.04
N THR A 398 -33.76 -8.14 -2.90
CA THR A 398 -35.20 -8.10 -2.55
C THR A 398 -35.84 -9.47 -2.33
N THR A 399 -35.11 -10.56 -2.61
CA THR A 399 -35.61 -11.94 -2.48
C THR A 399 -34.62 -12.83 -1.75
N LEU A 400 -35.13 -13.74 -0.93
CA LEU A 400 -34.35 -14.75 -0.23
C LEU A 400 -33.49 -15.59 -1.19
N LEU A 401 -32.36 -16.07 -0.69
CA LEU A 401 -31.46 -16.99 -1.40
C LEU A 401 -32.00 -18.42 -1.36
N THR A 402 -31.51 -19.22 -2.30
CA THR A 402 -31.75 -20.65 -2.43
C THR A 402 -30.43 -21.41 -2.43
N ALA A 403 -30.47 -22.75 -2.41
CA ALA A 403 -29.28 -23.58 -2.55
C ALA A 403 -28.52 -23.41 -3.89
N LYS A 404 -29.02 -22.59 -4.83
CA LYS A 404 -28.32 -22.26 -6.08
C LYS A 404 -27.38 -21.07 -5.96
N ASP A 405 -27.62 -20.20 -4.99
CA ASP A 405 -26.83 -19.00 -4.75
C ASP A 405 -25.61 -19.30 -3.86
N ALA A 406 -25.48 -20.53 -3.36
CA ALA A 406 -24.45 -20.91 -2.39
C ALA A 406 -23.78 -22.27 -2.71
N THR A 407 -22.49 -22.33 -2.44
CA THR A 407 -21.65 -23.54 -2.48
C THR A 407 -21.12 -23.84 -1.08
N PHE A 408 -21.16 -25.11 -0.66
CA PHE A 408 -20.68 -25.55 0.66
C PHE A 408 -19.49 -26.48 0.50
N VAL A 409 -18.46 -26.30 1.32
CA VAL A 409 -17.22 -27.09 1.26
C VAL A 409 -17.03 -27.89 2.55
N PHE A 410 -17.13 -29.22 2.46
CA PHE A 410 -17.28 -30.13 3.62
C PHE A 410 -16.02 -30.90 4.07
N ASN A 411 -14.91 -30.83 3.33
CA ASN A 411 -13.71 -31.55 3.78
C ASN A 411 -13.11 -30.86 5.02
N ALA A 412 -12.29 -31.59 5.79
CA ALA A 412 -11.42 -31.00 6.83
C ALA A 412 -10.36 -30.02 6.25
N ALA A 413 -10.53 -29.63 4.98
CA ALA A 413 -9.56 -29.02 4.10
C ALA A 413 -10.19 -28.06 3.08
N PRO A 414 -11.05 -27.12 3.52
CA PRO A 414 -12.01 -26.41 2.68
C PRO A 414 -11.41 -25.57 1.55
N LEU A 415 -10.09 -25.39 1.56
CA LEU A 415 -9.39 -24.61 0.57
C LEU A 415 -8.56 -25.41 -0.44
N LYS A 416 -8.62 -26.74 -0.45
CA LYS A 416 -7.85 -27.59 -1.38
C LYS A 416 -8.03 -27.26 -2.89
N ASP A 417 -9.15 -26.64 -3.26
CA ASP A 417 -9.43 -26.21 -4.64
C ASP A 417 -9.66 -24.69 -4.77
N PHE A 418 -9.53 -23.92 -3.69
CA PHE A 418 -9.43 -22.46 -3.74
C PHE A 418 -7.95 -22.14 -3.71
N ASN A 419 -7.47 -21.11 -4.42
CA ASN A 419 -6.08 -20.69 -4.25
C ASN A 419 -5.95 -19.86 -2.96
N THR A 420 -6.35 -20.48 -1.85
CA THR A 420 -6.15 -20.10 -0.47
C THR A 420 -5.51 -21.32 0.18
N THR A 421 -4.20 -21.34 0.21
CA THR A 421 -3.51 -21.59 1.46
C THR A 421 -4.38 -21.55 2.74
N VAL A 422 -4.81 -22.73 3.24
CA VAL A 422 -5.16 -23.10 4.65
C VAL A 422 -6.27 -24.13 4.75
N VAL A 423 -6.07 -25.14 5.60
CA VAL A 423 -6.96 -26.28 5.81
C VAL A 423 -6.84 -26.71 7.26
N ALA A 424 -7.68 -26.18 8.16
CA ALA A 424 -7.62 -26.48 9.58
C ALA A 424 -8.33 -27.80 9.94
N GLY A 425 -7.69 -28.64 10.77
CA GLY A 425 -8.40 -29.60 11.62
C GLY A 425 -7.54 -30.62 12.38
N ASN A 426 -7.35 -30.43 13.70
CA ASN A 426 -7.87 -31.32 14.77
C ASN A 426 -7.46 -30.78 16.18
N PRO A 427 -8.39 -30.65 17.15
CA PRO A 427 -8.11 -30.09 18.46
C PRO A 427 -7.40 -31.13 19.34
N GLY A 428 -6.19 -30.82 19.80
CA GLY A 428 -5.48 -31.66 20.76
C GLY A 428 -4.03 -31.34 21.09
N SER A 429 -3.36 -30.40 20.40
CA SER A 429 -1.91 -30.14 20.59
C SER A 429 -1.54 -28.80 21.25
N GLY A 430 -2.50 -27.92 21.57
CA GLY A 430 -2.21 -26.61 22.16
C GLY A 430 -1.91 -25.50 21.15
N TYR A 431 -2.13 -25.74 19.86
CA TYR A 431 -2.20 -24.73 18.79
C TYR A 431 -3.65 -24.61 18.31
N ALA A 432 -4.08 -23.43 17.85
CA ALA A 432 -5.47 -23.17 17.47
C ALA A 432 -5.84 -23.79 16.12
N ASP A 433 -4.91 -23.79 15.16
CA ASP A 433 -5.10 -24.36 13.82
C ASP A 433 -4.01 -25.36 13.45
N LYS A 434 -4.36 -26.38 12.66
CA LYS A 434 -3.41 -27.36 12.10
C LYS A 434 -3.72 -27.57 10.63
N ILE A 435 -2.73 -27.32 9.78
CA ILE A 435 -2.87 -27.22 8.34
C ILE A 435 -1.85 -28.12 7.67
N TYR A 436 -2.35 -29.03 6.83
CA TYR A 436 -1.53 -30.02 6.16
C TYR A 436 -1.80 -30.01 4.65
N GLY A 437 -0.73 -30.03 3.87
CA GLY A 437 -0.75 -30.31 2.45
C GLY A 437 -1.03 -31.78 2.11
N GLY A 438 -1.09 -32.07 0.82
CA GLY A 438 -1.26 -33.39 0.22
C GLY A 438 0.07 -34.08 -0.07
N ASN A 439 0.09 -34.83 -1.18
CA ASN A 439 1.29 -35.56 -1.65
C ASN A 439 1.87 -34.91 -2.93
N ALA A 440 1.60 -33.63 -3.14
CA ALA A 440 2.03 -32.87 -4.30
C ALA A 440 2.38 -31.45 -3.82
N ALA A 441 3.26 -30.76 -4.52
CA ALA A 441 3.68 -29.39 -4.18
C ALA A 441 2.49 -28.49 -3.82
N ASP A 442 2.48 -28.04 -2.58
CA ASP A 442 1.43 -27.24 -1.98
C ASP A 442 1.88 -25.82 -1.70
N LYS A 443 0.89 -24.94 -1.51
CA LYS A 443 1.11 -23.60 -0.98
C LYS A 443 0.23 -23.42 0.25
N ILE A 444 0.84 -23.10 1.38
CA ILE A 444 0.24 -22.80 2.68
C ILE A 444 0.67 -21.39 3.10
N LEU A 445 -0.27 -20.57 3.54
CA LEU A 445 -0.20 -19.14 3.85
C LEU A 445 -1.22 -18.98 4.97
N TYR A 446 -0.72 -18.85 6.19
CA TYR A 446 -1.55 -18.79 7.38
C TYR A 446 -1.66 -17.35 7.85
N THR A 447 -2.87 -16.80 7.87
CA THR A 447 -3.16 -15.43 8.31
C THR A 447 -3.94 -15.40 9.62
N GLY A 448 -4.02 -16.54 10.32
CA GLY A 448 -4.77 -16.61 11.57
C GLY A 448 -4.06 -15.90 12.72
N THR A 449 -4.85 -15.44 13.67
CA THR A 449 -4.43 -14.60 14.81
C THR A 449 -3.80 -15.41 15.95
N LEU A 450 -3.88 -16.74 15.86
CA LEU A 450 -3.47 -17.70 16.88
C LEU A 450 -2.34 -18.58 16.36
N GLY A 451 -1.63 -19.28 17.26
CA GLY A 451 -0.55 -20.16 16.83
C GLY A 451 -1.08 -21.35 16.04
N ALA A 452 -0.40 -21.72 14.96
CA ALA A 452 -0.78 -22.84 14.09
C ALA A 452 0.34 -23.83 13.80
N GLU A 453 -0.04 -25.06 13.49
CA GLU A 453 0.85 -26.06 12.89
C GLU A 453 0.62 -26.08 11.38
N LEU A 454 1.64 -25.83 10.58
CA LEU A 454 1.59 -25.78 9.12
C LEU A 454 2.54 -26.83 8.58
N ALA A 455 2.08 -27.70 7.68
CA ALA A 455 2.90 -28.81 7.22
C ALA A 455 2.62 -29.19 5.77
N GLY A 456 3.66 -29.55 5.01
CA GLY A 456 3.54 -29.98 3.61
C GLY A 456 2.75 -31.27 3.44
N SER A 457 2.73 -32.15 4.45
CA SER A 457 1.84 -33.32 4.45
C SER A 457 1.52 -33.85 5.85
N THR A 458 0.41 -34.60 5.94
CA THR A 458 0.04 -35.37 7.16
C THR A 458 0.88 -36.64 7.34
N SER A 459 1.44 -37.18 6.26
CA SER A 459 2.15 -38.46 6.28
C SER A 459 3.66 -38.33 6.48
N GLY A 460 4.19 -37.11 6.33
CA GLY A 460 5.62 -36.82 6.36
C GLY A 460 6.39 -37.40 5.18
N LEU A 461 5.70 -37.86 4.12
CA LEU A 461 6.31 -38.51 2.97
C LEU A 461 5.67 -38.05 1.66
N ASN A 462 6.51 -37.85 0.63
CA ASN A 462 6.09 -37.42 -0.71
C ASN A 462 5.22 -36.13 -0.69
N SER A 463 5.53 -35.15 0.16
CA SER A 463 4.76 -33.88 0.16
C SER A 463 4.98 -33.10 -1.12
N GLY A 464 6.19 -33.17 -1.70
CA GLY A 464 6.53 -32.37 -2.88
C GLY A 464 7.22 -31.09 -2.45
N ASN A 465 7.44 -30.16 -3.37
CA ASN A 465 8.13 -28.91 -3.06
C ASN A 465 7.11 -27.85 -2.62
N ASP A 466 7.03 -27.63 -1.33
CA ASP A 466 5.98 -26.85 -0.71
C ASP A 466 6.42 -25.40 -0.45
N ILE A 467 5.45 -24.49 -0.41
CA ILE A 467 5.65 -23.12 0.06
C ILE A 467 4.75 -22.94 1.28
N ILE A 468 5.32 -22.70 2.45
CA ILE A 468 4.59 -22.55 3.71
C ILE A 468 4.96 -21.20 4.32
N GLN A 469 3.98 -20.32 4.49
CA GLN A 469 4.17 -18.97 4.98
C GLN A 469 3.21 -18.71 6.14
N SER A 470 3.69 -18.18 7.25
CA SER A 470 2.86 -17.70 8.35
C SER A 470 2.93 -16.18 8.39
N HIS A 471 1.77 -15.53 8.48
CA HIS A 471 1.61 -14.09 8.70
C HIS A 471 1.03 -13.82 10.10
N SER A 472 1.00 -14.84 10.96
CA SER A 472 0.48 -14.72 12.32
C SER A 472 1.44 -13.93 13.22
N ASP A 473 0.87 -13.15 14.12
CA ASP A 473 1.59 -12.58 15.27
C ASP A 473 1.83 -13.61 16.39
N ALA A 474 1.25 -14.81 16.27
CA ALA A 474 1.39 -15.88 17.24
C ALA A 474 2.36 -16.97 16.77
N ASN A 475 2.95 -17.68 17.74
CA ASN A 475 3.92 -18.73 17.50
C ASN A 475 3.33 -19.87 16.68
N CYS A 476 3.95 -20.15 15.55
CA CYS A 476 3.58 -21.21 14.63
C CYS A 476 4.64 -22.33 14.60
N SER A 477 4.27 -23.47 14.03
CA SER A 477 5.16 -24.59 13.80
C SER A 477 5.05 -25.02 12.35
N LEU A 478 6.13 -24.86 11.58
CA LEU A 478 6.16 -25.09 10.14
C LEU A 478 6.97 -26.36 9.84
N TYR A 479 6.44 -27.25 9.00
CA TYR A 479 7.05 -28.53 8.63
C TYR A 479 7.00 -28.74 7.11
N GLY A 480 8.10 -28.60 6.39
CA GLY A 480 8.12 -28.83 4.93
C GLY A 480 7.88 -30.30 4.57
N GLN A 481 8.51 -31.19 5.34
CA GLN A 481 8.47 -32.66 5.21
C GLN A 481 9.42 -33.20 4.14
N ASP A 482 8.97 -33.66 2.99
CA ASP A 482 9.81 -34.27 1.95
C ASP A 482 9.76 -33.40 0.69
N GLY A 483 10.84 -32.70 0.35
CA GLY A 483 10.79 -31.76 -0.76
C GLY A 483 11.88 -30.73 -0.70
N ASN A 484 12.00 -29.89 -1.73
CA ASN A 484 12.75 -28.65 -1.59
C ASN A 484 11.75 -27.54 -1.30
N ASP A 485 11.61 -27.20 -0.02
CA ASP A 485 10.52 -26.39 0.47
C ASP A 485 10.95 -24.93 0.73
N VAL A 486 9.97 -24.03 0.75
CA VAL A 486 10.15 -22.62 1.12
C VAL A 486 9.27 -22.34 2.34
N LEU A 487 9.89 -22.18 3.51
CA LEU A 487 9.18 -21.95 4.77
C LEU A 487 9.48 -20.54 5.28
N ALA A 488 8.44 -19.75 5.55
CA ALA A 488 8.55 -18.44 6.18
C ALA A 488 7.66 -18.37 7.41
N GLY A 489 8.25 -18.13 8.58
CA GLY A 489 7.52 -17.75 9.79
C GLY A 489 6.92 -16.34 9.70
N GLY A 490 6.17 -16.00 10.74
CA GLY A 490 5.46 -14.74 10.92
C GLY A 490 6.16 -13.81 11.90
N ASN A 491 5.38 -13.14 12.76
CA ASN A 491 5.93 -12.27 13.80
C ASN A 491 6.07 -12.97 15.17
N GLY A 492 5.51 -14.17 15.30
CA GLY A 492 5.60 -15.02 16.49
C GLY A 492 6.95 -15.72 16.62
N SER A 493 7.23 -16.31 17.78
CA SER A 493 8.42 -17.16 17.97
C SER A 493 8.15 -18.56 17.41
N ASP A 494 8.63 -18.80 16.19
CA ASP A 494 8.23 -19.92 15.36
C ASP A 494 9.15 -21.13 15.46
N PHE A 495 8.60 -22.30 15.17
CA PHE A 495 9.31 -23.57 15.17
C PHE A 495 9.33 -24.14 13.75
N ILE A 496 10.48 -24.12 13.09
CA ILE A 496 10.60 -24.36 11.66
C ILE A 496 11.43 -25.61 11.40
N VAL A 497 10.84 -26.58 10.71
CA VAL A 497 11.47 -27.84 10.28
C VAL A 497 11.35 -27.94 8.77
N GLY A 498 12.45 -27.76 8.04
CA GLY A 498 12.46 -27.96 6.58
C GLY A 498 12.03 -29.38 6.23
N GLY A 499 12.74 -30.36 6.79
CA GLY A 499 12.47 -31.77 6.56
C GLY A 499 13.60 -32.39 5.77
N THR A 500 13.33 -33.27 4.82
CA THR A 500 14.33 -33.80 3.89
C THR A 500 14.31 -33.04 2.58
N GLY A 501 15.48 -32.65 2.08
CA GLY A 501 15.63 -31.99 0.78
C GLY A 501 16.57 -30.80 0.89
N ASN A 502 16.36 -29.76 0.10
CA ASN A 502 17.14 -28.54 0.20
C ASN A 502 16.19 -27.37 0.37
N ASP A 503 16.03 -26.92 1.60
CA ASP A 503 14.98 -26.00 1.99
C ASP A 503 15.48 -24.56 2.10
N LEU A 504 14.57 -23.62 1.86
CA LEU A 504 14.77 -22.19 2.11
C LEU A 504 13.89 -21.78 3.29
N LEU A 505 14.51 -21.34 4.37
CA LEU A 505 13.85 -21.06 5.65
C LEU A 505 14.01 -19.58 6.01
N THR A 506 12.95 -18.98 6.51
CA THR A 506 12.91 -17.61 7.02
C THR A 506 12.14 -17.62 8.34
N GLY A 507 12.71 -17.07 9.41
CA GLY A 507 12.11 -17.05 10.74
C GLY A 507 11.06 -15.96 10.89
N GLY A 508 11.39 -14.76 10.41
CA GLY A 508 10.57 -13.56 10.58
C GLY A 508 10.97 -12.75 11.81
N ASN A 509 9.96 -12.23 12.52
CA ASN A 509 10.18 -11.58 13.82
C ASN A 509 9.90 -12.60 14.92
N GLY A 510 10.50 -12.40 16.10
CA GLY A 510 10.37 -13.35 17.19
C GLY A 510 11.69 -14.03 17.50
N ARG A 511 11.63 -15.10 18.31
CA ARG A 511 12.79 -15.95 18.62
C ARG A 511 12.54 -17.32 18.03
N ASP A 512 13.12 -17.55 16.88
CA ASP A 512 12.75 -18.69 16.06
C ASP A 512 13.66 -19.89 16.32
N VAL A 513 13.11 -21.08 16.16
CA VAL A 513 13.82 -22.34 16.34
C VAL A 513 13.82 -23.10 15.03
N PHE A 514 14.99 -23.22 14.42
CA PHE A 514 15.18 -24.00 13.19
C PHE A 514 15.75 -25.37 13.52
N VAL A 515 15.10 -26.42 13.03
CA VAL A 515 15.32 -27.78 13.51
C VAL A 515 15.88 -28.67 12.43
N PHE A 516 16.97 -29.38 12.77
CA PHE A 516 17.69 -30.24 11.83
C PHE A 516 18.05 -31.59 12.45
N ASN A 517 18.12 -32.61 11.62
CA ASN A 517 18.64 -33.93 11.99
C ASN A 517 19.45 -34.53 10.82
N ALA A 518 19.93 -35.77 10.99
CA ALA A 518 20.55 -36.46 9.87
C ALA A 518 19.52 -36.76 8.78
N GLY A 519 19.85 -36.32 7.56
CA GLY A 519 18.99 -36.47 6.39
C GLY A 519 18.22 -35.20 6.04
N SER A 520 18.41 -34.08 6.76
CA SER A 520 17.75 -32.83 6.42
C SER A 520 18.14 -32.31 5.04
N GLY A 521 19.39 -32.53 4.64
CA GLY A 521 19.91 -32.13 3.33
C GLY A 521 20.64 -30.79 3.40
N SER A 522 20.55 -29.94 2.37
CA SER A 522 21.32 -28.67 2.30
C SER A 522 20.42 -27.45 2.32
N ASP A 523 20.21 -26.91 3.52
CA ASP A 523 19.22 -25.88 3.78
C ASP A 523 19.85 -24.50 3.91
N THR A 524 19.04 -23.48 3.64
CA THR A 524 19.45 -22.07 3.69
C THR A 524 18.49 -21.29 4.57
N ILE A 525 19.03 -20.57 5.57
CA ILE A 525 18.26 -19.66 6.42
C ILE A 525 18.58 -18.22 6.02
N GLN A 526 17.56 -17.41 5.74
CA GLN A 526 17.75 -16.07 5.17
C GLN A 526 18.01 -14.98 6.21
N ASP A 527 17.50 -15.13 7.44
CA ASP A 527 17.35 -14.03 8.39
C ASP A 527 17.73 -14.38 9.84
N PHE A 528 18.52 -15.45 10.05
CA PHE A 528 18.93 -15.90 11.37
C PHE A 528 19.58 -14.78 12.21
N LYS A 529 19.01 -14.48 13.38
CA LYS A 529 19.47 -13.47 14.34
C LYS A 529 20.21 -14.11 15.51
N GLN A 530 21.53 -13.94 15.53
CA GLN A 530 22.38 -14.43 16.62
C GLN A 530 21.95 -13.86 17.99
N GLY A 531 21.79 -14.72 19.00
CA GLY A 531 21.35 -14.35 20.35
C GLY A 531 19.83 -14.28 20.53
N GLU A 532 19.06 -14.40 19.45
CA GLU A 532 17.59 -14.45 19.46
C GLU A 532 17.11 -15.81 18.97
N ASP A 533 17.58 -16.24 17.79
CA ASP A 533 17.20 -17.49 17.16
C ASP A 533 18.08 -18.67 17.59
N THR A 534 17.56 -19.87 17.42
CA THR A 534 18.22 -21.12 17.83
C THR A 534 18.26 -22.13 16.69
N LEU A 535 19.44 -22.67 16.41
CA LEU A 535 19.60 -23.92 15.66
C LEU A 535 19.46 -25.10 16.60
N TYR A 536 18.45 -25.94 16.41
CA TYR A 536 18.23 -27.15 17.19
C TYR A 536 18.60 -28.39 16.37
N ILE A 537 19.72 -29.03 16.73
CA ILE A 537 20.24 -30.20 16.01
C ILE A 537 20.11 -31.45 16.90
N TYR A 538 19.29 -32.41 16.48
CA TYR A 538 18.96 -33.58 17.30
C TYR A 538 19.26 -34.91 16.61
N GLY A 539 19.26 -36.00 17.38
CA GLY A 539 19.41 -37.37 16.88
C GLY A 539 20.84 -37.91 16.91
N TRP A 540 21.66 -37.44 17.85
CA TRP A 540 23.04 -37.89 18.03
C TRP A 540 23.08 -39.36 18.47
N THR A 541 23.78 -40.19 17.69
CA THR A 541 24.14 -41.57 18.08
C THR A 541 25.61 -41.68 18.47
N ALA A 542 26.44 -40.73 18.05
CA ALA A 542 27.82 -40.59 18.53
C ALA A 542 27.88 -40.03 19.96
N SER A 543 28.87 -40.48 20.73
CA SER A 543 29.13 -39.95 22.08
C SER A 543 29.70 -38.52 22.09
N THR A 544 30.14 -38.02 20.93
CA THR A 544 30.74 -36.70 20.76
C THR A 544 30.01 -35.93 19.67
N LYS A 545 29.60 -34.69 19.98
CA LYS A 545 28.98 -33.79 19.02
C LYS A 545 30.03 -33.35 17.99
N ALA A 546 29.78 -33.67 16.72
CA ALA A 546 30.63 -33.29 15.59
C ALA A 546 29.92 -32.20 14.79
N VAL A 547 30.30 -30.93 15.04
CA VAL A 547 29.76 -29.75 14.37
C VAL A 547 30.91 -28.89 13.89
N THR A 548 30.88 -28.51 12.62
CA THR A 548 31.87 -27.63 12.00
C THR A 548 31.20 -26.37 11.53
N GLN A 549 31.79 -25.21 11.84
CA GLN A 549 31.33 -23.91 11.39
C GLN A 549 32.39 -23.29 10.48
N THR A 550 32.01 -22.89 9.27
CA THR A 550 32.91 -22.31 8.28
C THR A 550 32.32 -21.00 7.77
N LEU A 551 32.98 -19.88 8.06
CA LEU A 551 32.62 -18.60 7.47
C LEU A 551 32.98 -18.57 5.98
N GLN A 552 32.04 -18.10 5.17
CA GLN A 552 32.17 -17.90 3.73
C GLN A 552 31.73 -16.47 3.37
N ASP A 553 31.97 -16.05 2.12
CA ASP A 553 31.68 -14.68 1.69
C ASP A 553 30.18 -14.33 1.73
N ASN A 554 29.30 -15.32 1.61
CA ASN A 554 27.85 -15.16 1.58
C ASN A 554 27.15 -15.51 2.92
N GLY A 555 27.90 -15.91 3.95
CA GLY A 555 27.32 -16.29 5.23
C GLY A 555 28.11 -17.35 6.00
N LEU A 556 27.47 -17.98 6.97
CA LEU A 556 28.04 -19.05 7.77
C LEU A 556 27.50 -20.41 7.32
N VAL A 557 28.40 -21.34 6.99
CA VAL A 557 28.03 -22.73 6.74
C VAL A 557 28.29 -23.57 7.99
N VAL A 558 27.24 -24.22 8.48
CA VAL A 558 27.27 -25.15 9.61
C VAL A 558 27.04 -26.57 9.08
N THR A 559 27.96 -27.48 9.36
CA THR A 559 27.81 -28.90 9.03
C THR A 559 27.87 -29.73 10.29
N PHE A 560 27.13 -30.84 10.29
CA PHE A 560 27.05 -31.72 11.45
C PHE A 560 27.04 -33.20 11.03
N ASP A 561 27.53 -34.05 11.92
CA ASP A 561 27.58 -35.51 11.75
C ASP A 561 27.05 -36.18 13.02
N THR A 562 25.77 -36.55 13.00
CA THR A 562 25.10 -37.11 14.17
C THR A 562 25.52 -38.56 14.48
N ALA A 563 26.11 -39.28 13.51
CA ALA A 563 26.56 -40.66 13.64
C ALA A 563 28.04 -40.80 14.01
N GLY A 564 28.84 -39.76 13.80
CA GLY A 564 30.28 -39.75 14.05
C GLY A 564 31.06 -40.64 13.07
N ASP A 565 30.45 -41.00 11.94
CA ASP A 565 31.03 -41.86 10.90
C ASP A 565 31.60 -41.05 9.72
N SER A 566 31.65 -39.72 9.87
CA SER A 566 32.06 -38.74 8.85
C SER A 566 31.11 -38.61 7.66
N ALA A 567 29.91 -39.20 7.71
CA ALA A 567 28.85 -38.89 6.75
C ALA A 567 28.16 -37.58 7.15
N HIS A 568 28.08 -36.63 6.21
CA HIS A 568 27.44 -35.35 6.47
C HIS A 568 25.92 -35.54 6.64
N GLY A 569 25.40 -35.20 7.81
CA GLY A 569 23.97 -35.29 8.14
C GLY A 569 23.13 -34.18 7.49
N GLY A 570 23.79 -33.13 7.00
CA GLY A 570 23.21 -31.99 6.30
C GLY A 570 24.15 -30.79 6.32
N ASN A 571 23.83 -29.77 5.52
CA ASN A 571 24.50 -28.46 5.51
C ASN A 571 23.47 -27.37 5.82
N ILE A 572 23.79 -26.44 6.70
CA ILE A 572 22.96 -25.28 6.98
C ILE A 572 23.75 -24.05 6.56
N THR A 573 23.20 -23.24 5.67
CA THR A 573 23.77 -21.95 5.27
C THR A 573 22.98 -20.82 5.91
N LEU A 574 23.58 -20.09 6.83
CA LEU A 574 23.01 -18.86 7.39
C LEU A 574 23.45 -17.68 6.54
N LEU A 575 22.58 -17.17 5.67
CA LEU A 575 22.91 -16.08 4.76
C LEU A 575 23.23 -14.80 5.52
N GLY A 576 24.26 -14.07 5.08
CA GLY A 576 24.65 -12.80 5.68
C GLY A 576 25.30 -12.90 7.07
N GLN A 577 25.34 -14.08 7.69
CA GLN A 577 25.98 -14.29 8.99
C GLN A 577 27.50 -14.09 8.90
N THR A 578 28.03 -13.17 9.72
CA THR A 578 29.46 -12.77 9.67
C THR A 578 30.31 -13.30 10.83
N THR A 579 29.67 -13.90 11.84
CA THR A 579 30.30 -14.42 13.05
C THR A 579 29.93 -15.88 13.30
N LEU A 580 30.80 -16.61 14.01
CA LEU A 580 30.49 -17.97 14.46
C LEU A 580 29.38 -17.97 15.53
N LEU A 581 28.58 -19.02 15.54
CA LEU A 581 27.55 -19.29 16.53
C LEU A 581 28.16 -19.71 17.87
N SER A 582 27.51 -19.25 18.93
CA SER A 582 27.82 -19.58 20.31
C SER A 582 26.98 -20.77 20.81
N ASN A 583 27.23 -21.19 22.06
CA ASN A 583 26.47 -22.27 22.68
C ASN A 583 25.02 -21.87 23.02
N THR A 584 24.65 -20.59 22.98
CA THR A 584 23.26 -20.16 23.16
C THR A 584 22.48 -20.16 21.86
N ASP A 585 23.17 -20.08 20.72
CA ASP A 585 22.57 -20.07 19.38
C ASP A 585 22.36 -21.49 18.83
N MET A 586 22.98 -22.49 19.47
CA MET A 586 22.89 -23.90 19.08
C MET A 586 22.51 -24.78 20.26
N LEU A 587 21.41 -25.51 20.10
CA LEU A 587 20.96 -26.52 21.04
C LEU A 587 21.11 -27.91 20.40
N PHE A 588 21.55 -28.88 21.19
CA PHE A 588 21.85 -30.23 20.72
C PHE A 588 21.22 -31.28 21.62
N ALA A 589 20.48 -32.23 21.03
CA ALA A 589 19.75 -33.27 21.78
C ALA A 589 19.97 -34.69 21.25
#